data_AF-A0A4P6ET75-F1
#
_entry.id   AF-A0A4P6ET75-F1
#
_cell.length_a   1.000
_cell.length_b   1.000
_cell.length_c   1.000
_cell.angle_alpha   90.00
_cell.angle_beta   90.00
_cell.angle_gamma   90.00
#
_symmetry.space_group_name_H-M   'P 1'
#
loop_
_entity.id
_entity.type
_entity.pdbx_description
1 polymer ?
#
loop_
_entity_poly.entity_id
_entity_poly.type
_entity_poly.pdbx_seq_one_letter_code
_entity_poly.pdbx_strand_id
1 'polypeptide(L)'
;MERLIDFSRDRHMLCPSCKHRFCVDLDWIHRWEQAKETCPGCGLTCEHEDGPRVTVRPDDLALDDDRVAQFFWYHTSTQADWPTRDFDPTADLTPQARRMMGGDRRVSAWAARQRAKALHVGTYEAAVHNMLRRMRNQADHSSQFYLYRVHLKPSIAVREGWLIDPSDFTGGVVLDEVCPPGVDVARYLNYHEDPGGLSLALGREAIASVQRVSIPLPDAWDDHWARETVAALGSASDAPVPTTGALGRFLPPSSPRAALGRELATALAGRVPINLRDWFGWAVTFREGDDPVEWGRRTSRLFSLIENPGGALAALDEAEHRPV
;
A
#
# COMPACT_ATOMS: atom_id res chain seq x y z
N MET A 1 14.31 8.16 12.50
CA MET A 1 15.37 7.30 11.97
C MET A 1 14.80 6.50 10.83
N GLU A 2 15.46 6.55 9.68
CA GLU A 2 15.06 5.77 8.51
C GLU A 2 15.37 4.28 8.72
N ARG A 3 14.47 3.42 8.24
CA ARG A 3 14.69 1.97 8.21
C ARG A 3 15.26 1.58 6.84
N LEU A 4 15.97 0.46 6.77
CA LEU A 4 16.37 -0.08 5.47
C LEU A 4 15.10 -0.40 4.66
N ILE A 5 14.98 0.21 3.49
CA ILE A 5 13.89 -0.04 2.55
C ILE A 5 14.34 -1.15 1.60
N ASP A 6 13.60 -2.25 1.61
CA ASP A 6 13.82 -3.38 0.72
C ASP A 6 12.49 -4.12 0.47
N PHE A 7 11.91 -3.87 -0.70
CA PHE A 7 10.68 -4.53 -1.16
C PHE A 7 10.88 -6.03 -1.40
N SER A 8 12.11 -6.49 -1.64
CA SER A 8 12.47 -7.86 -2.01
C SER A 8 13.02 -8.70 -0.86
N ARG A 9 13.17 -8.13 0.34
CA ARG A 9 13.77 -8.82 1.49
C ARG A 9 13.14 -10.18 1.79
N ASP A 10 13.89 -11.08 2.40
CA ASP A 10 13.32 -12.35 2.87
C ASP A 10 12.31 -12.14 4.00
N ARG A 11 11.31 -13.02 4.03
CA ARG A 11 10.27 -13.06 5.06
C ARG A 11 10.47 -14.26 5.97
N HIS A 12 10.24 -14.05 7.26
CA HIS A 12 10.27 -15.13 8.24
C HIS A 12 8.92 -15.83 8.27
N MET A 13 8.95 -17.16 8.21
CA MET A 13 7.79 -18.03 8.36
C MET A 13 7.88 -18.78 9.70
N LEU A 14 6.73 -19.03 10.31
CA LEU A 14 6.58 -19.92 11.46
C LEU A 14 5.43 -20.88 11.19
N CYS A 15 5.68 -22.17 11.32
CA CYS A 15 4.62 -23.18 11.32
C CYS A 15 4.04 -23.36 12.74
N PRO A 16 2.77 -23.01 12.99
CA PRO A 16 2.12 -23.27 14.27
C PRO A 16 2.10 -24.75 14.67
N SER A 17 1.97 -25.66 13.70
CA SER A 17 1.88 -27.10 13.93
C SER A 17 3.20 -27.70 14.44
N CYS A 18 4.30 -27.57 13.68
CA CYS A 18 5.59 -28.21 14.00
C CYS A 18 6.64 -27.26 14.60
N LYS A 19 6.29 -25.97 14.77
CA LYS A 19 7.17 -24.90 15.27
C LYS A 19 8.40 -24.60 14.42
N HIS A 20 8.49 -25.19 13.22
CA HIS A 20 9.59 -24.93 12.29
C HIS A 20 9.58 -23.45 11.85
N ARG A 21 10.75 -22.81 11.93
CA ARG A 21 11.00 -21.43 11.49
C ARG A 21 11.95 -21.45 10.32
N PHE A 22 11.64 -20.70 9.28
CA PHE A 22 12.43 -20.65 8.06
C PHE A 22 12.26 -19.30 7.35
N CYS A 23 13.23 -18.93 6.52
CA CYS A 23 13.20 -17.71 5.73
C CYS A 23 12.87 -18.05 4.28
N VAL A 24 12.08 -17.19 3.63
CA VAL A 24 11.61 -17.39 2.27
C VAL A 24 11.54 -16.07 1.52
N ASP A 25 11.67 -16.12 0.21
CA ASP A 25 11.37 -14.97 -0.65
C ASP A 25 9.86 -14.82 -0.89
N LEU A 26 9.48 -13.73 -1.55
CA LEU A 26 8.08 -13.48 -1.90
C LEU A 26 7.54 -14.45 -2.96
N ASP A 27 8.40 -15.00 -3.82
CA ASP A 27 8.00 -16.00 -4.82
C ASP A 27 7.56 -17.32 -4.15
N TRP A 28 8.23 -17.74 -3.08
CA TRP A 28 7.82 -18.87 -2.26
C TRP A 28 6.49 -18.61 -1.58
N ILE A 29 6.27 -17.42 -1.00
CA ILE A 29 4.97 -17.06 -0.40
C ILE A 29 3.86 -17.12 -1.45
N HIS A 30 4.11 -16.59 -2.65
CA HIS A 30 3.15 -16.65 -3.74
C HIS A 30 2.81 -18.09 -4.18
N ARG A 31 3.80 -18.99 -4.22
CA ARG A 31 3.57 -20.42 -4.50
C ARG A 31 2.87 -21.12 -3.34
N TRP A 32 3.20 -20.76 -2.10
CA TRP A 32 2.52 -21.23 -0.89
C TRP A 32 1.03 -20.93 -0.92
N GLU A 33 0.64 -19.69 -1.23
CA GLU A 33 -0.78 -19.28 -1.34
C GLU A 33 -1.55 -20.03 -2.45
N GLN A 34 -0.83 -20.62 -3.41
CA GLN A 34 -1.39 -21.46 -4.48
C GLN A 34 -1.37 -22.96 -4.15
N ALA A 35 -1.10 -23.34 -2.90
CA ALA A 35 -0.91 -24.73 -2.47
C ALA A 35 0.20 -25.48 -3.25
N LYS A 36 1.20 -24.76 -3.78
CA LYS A 36 2.35 -25.33 -4.52
C LYS A 36 3.58 -25.55 -3.65
N GLU A 37 3.54 -25.13 -2.39
CA GLU A 37 4.62 -25.32 -1.42
C GLU A 37 4.06 -26.04 -0.18
N THR A 38 4.95 -26.65 0.60
CA THR A 38 4.60 -27.32 1.86
C THR A 38 5.53 -26.85 2.98
N CYS A 39 5.09 -26.99 4.22
CA CYS A 39 5.96 -26.76 5.37
C CYS A 39 7.18 -27.70 5.29
N PRO A 40 8.42 -27.17 5.29
CA PRO A 40 9.61 -28.02 5.25
C PRO A 40 9.76 -28.98 6.44
N GLY A 41 9.11 -28.65 7.58
CA GLY A 41 9.17 -29.46 8.80
C GLY A 41 8.12 -30.57 8.89
N CYS A 42 6.89 -30.33 8.44
CA CYS A 42 5.77 -31.28 8.62
C CYS A 42 4.92 -31.54 7.38
N GLY A 43 5.23 -30.93 6.24
CA GLY A 43 4.53 -31.16 4.97
C GLY A 43 3.13 -30.52 4.86
N LEU A 44 2.67 -29.76 5.85
CA LEU A 44 1.37 -29.07 5.78
C LEU A 44 1.33 -28.03 4.64
N THR A 45 0.17 -27.91 3.99
CA THR A 45 -0.13 -26.93 2.93
C THR A 45 -0.83 -25.69 3.49
N CYS A 46 -1.00 -24.65 2.67
CA CYS A 46 -1.67 -23.40 3.04
C CYS A 46 -3.15 -23.56 3.38
N GLU A 47 -3.75 -24.70 3.04
CA GLU A 47 -5.15 -25.03 3.31
C GLU A 47 -5.39 -25.41 4.78
N HIS A 48 -4.32 -25.69 5.52
CA HIS A 48 -4.39 -26.03 6.94
C HIS A 48 -4.34 -24.78 7.81
N GLU A 49 -5.28 -24.66 8.75
CA GLU A 49 -5.37 -23.50 9.65
C GLU A 49 -4.08 -23.29 10.47
N ASP A 50 -3.40 -24.39 10.81
CA ASP A 50 -2.13 -24.47 11.54
C ASP A 50 -0.89 -24.60 10.63
N GLY A 51 -1.05 -24.35 9.33
CA GLY A 51 0.05 -24.27 8.36
C GLY A 51 0.97 -23.05 8.58
N PRO A 52 2.19 -23.06 8.00
CA PRO A 52 3.11 -21.92 7.97
C PRO A 52 2.43 -20.58 7.69
N ARG A 53 2.73 -19.59 8.54
CA ARG A 53 2.35 -18.19 8.35
C ARG A 53 3.57 -17.30 8.44
N VAL A 54 3.51 -16.18 7.73
CA VAL A 54 4.52 -15.13 7.90
C VAL A 54 4.50 -14.67 9.36
N THR A 55 5.68 -14.37 9.90
CA THR A 55 5.86 -13.90 11.28
C THR A 55 6.86 -12.75 11.32
N VAL A 56 6.89 -12.03 12.44
CA VAL A 56 7.83 -10.94 12.65
C VAL A 56 9.26 -11.48 12.66
N ARG A 57 10.16 -10.73 12.02
CA ARG A 57 11.59 -10.96 12.10
C ARG A 57 12.08 -10.76 13.56
N PRO A 58 12.73 -11.75 14.19
CA PRO A 58 13.10 -11.67 15.62
C PRO A 58 13.98 -10.48 16.00
N ASP A 59 14.81 -10.00 15.07
CA ASP A 59 15.71 -8.86 15.21
C ASP A 59 15.14 -7.56 14.60
N ASP A 60 13.83 -7.49 14.31
CA ASP A 60 13.20 -6.22 13.96
C ASP A 60 13.29 -5.25 15.15
N LEU A 61 13.98 -4.12 14.94
CA LEU A 61 14.21 -3.10 15.95
C LEU A 61 12.92 -2.41 16.40
N ALA A 62 11.82 -2.53 15.65
CA ALA A 62 10.49 -2.07 16.06
C ALA A 62 9.82 -2.99 17.11
N LEU A 63 10.43 -4.15 17.43
CA LEU A 63 10.04 -4.95 18.60
C LEU A 63 10.50 -4.33 19.93
N ASP A 64 11.41 -3.35 19.89
CA ASP A 64 11.85 -2.59 21.06
C ASP A 64 10.96 -1.35 21.24
N ASP A 65 10.21 -1.32 22.34
CA ASP A 65 9.21 -0.28 22.65
C ASP A 65 9.85 1.11 22.71
N ASP A 66 11.06 1.21 23.26
CA ASP A 66 11.79 2.48 23.41
C ASP A 66 12.25 3.07 22.07
N ARG A 67 12.21 2.26 21.00
CA ARG A 67 12.65 2.65 19.66
C ARG A 67 11.52 3.01 18.72
N VAL A 68 10.28 2.61 19.02
CA VAL A 68 9.12 2.84 18.13
C VAL A 68 8.96 4.32 17.77
N ALA A 69 9.08 5.21 18.76
CA ALA A 69 8.97 6.65 18.55
C ALA A 69 10.15 7.26 17.76
N GLN A 70 11.28 6.55 17.69
CA GLN A 70 12.49 7.02 17.02
C GLN A 70 12.45 6.73 15.51
N PHE A 71 11.62 5.80 15.05
CA PHE A 71 11.51 5.47 13.64
C PHE A 71 10.63 6.45 12.88
N PHE A 72 10.94 6.61 11.59
CA PHE A 72 10.03 7.23 10.65
C PHE A 72 9.00 6.19 10.21
N TRP A 73 7.73 6.57 10.31
CA TRP A 73 6.61 5.75 9.86
C TRP A 73 5.96 6.40 8.64
N TYR A 74 5.35 5.59 7.79
CA TYR A 74 4.87 6.05 6.50
C TYR A 74 3.39 5.77 6.30
N HIS A 75 2.74 6.69 5.58
CA HIS A 75 1.36 6.54 5.14
C HIS A 75 1.17 7.18 3.77
N THR A 76 0.31 6.60 2.94
CA THR A 76 -0.12 7.22 1.68
C THR A 76 -1.60 7.54 1.72
N SER A 77 -1.96 8.78 1.37
CA SER A 77 -3.34 9.23 1.31
C SER A 77 -3.61 10.08 0.08
N THR A 78 -4.86 10.16 -0.33
CA THR A 78 -5.35 11.13 -1.32
C THR A 78 -5.79 12.45 -0.66
N GLN A 79 -5.87 12.48 0.67
CA GLN A 79 -6.17 13.69 1.45
C GLN A 79 -4.88 14.48 1.68
N ALA A 80 -4.82 15.73 1.23
CA ALA A 80 -3.63 16.58 1.28
C ALA A 80 -3.28 17.07 2.69
N ASP A 81 -4.24 17.03 3.61
CA ASP A 81 -4.15 17.51 4.98
C ASP A 81 -4.11 16.37 6.01
N TRP A 82 -3.88 15.12 5.57
CA TRP A 82 -3.78 13.98 6.47
C TRP A 82 -2.59 14.10 7.46
N PRO A 83 -2.73 13.71 8.74
CA PRO A 83 -4.00 13.49 9.42
C PRO A 83 -4.76 14.82 9.56
N THR A 84 -6.04 14.83 9.18
CA THR A 84 -6.91 15.99 9.36
C THR A 84 -7.16 16.21 10.85
N ARG A 85 -6.92 17.44 11.32
CA ARG A 85 -7.09 17.81 12.74
C ARG A 85 -8.57 17.73 13.16
N ASP A 86 -9.44 18.38 12.39
CA ASP A 86 -10.87 18.43 12.62
C ASP A 86 -11.59 17.43 11.70
N PHE A 87 -11.28 16.13 11.84
CA PHE A 87 -11.87 15.10 10.99
C PHE A 87 -13.39 15.01 11.17
N ASP A 88 -14.12 15.59 10.21
CA ASP A 88 -15.56 15.45 10.10
C ASP A 88 -15.93 14.48 8.96
N PRO A 89 -16.23 13.21 9.27
CA PRO A 89 -16.64 12.24 8.27
C PRO A 89 -18.01 12.58 7.64
N THR A 90 -18.75 13.58 8.16
CA THR A 90 -20.07 13.96 7.66
C THR A 90 -20.06 15.14 6.70
N ALA A 91 -18.91 15.78 6.48
CA ALA A 91 -18.79 17.02 5.72
C ALA A 91 -19.34 16.89 4.30
N ASP A 92 -19.04 15.78 3.62
CA ASP A 92 -19.43 15.54 2.23
C ASP A 92 -20.78 14.80 2.07
N LEU A 93 -21.48 14.51 3.18
CA LEU A 93 -22.75 13.78 3.13
C LEU A 93 -23.90 14.69 2.69
N THR A 94 -24.41 14.45 1.48
CA THR A 94 -25.60 15.12 0.95
C THR A 94 -26.86 14.80 1.79
N PRO A 95 -27.90 15.67 1.78
CA PRO A 95 -29.16 15.38 2.46
C PRO A 95 -29.81 14.05 2.03
N GLN A 96 -29.63 13.66 0.77
CA GLN A 96 -30.11 12.38 0.27
C GLN A 96 -29.32 11.21 0.87
N ALA A 97 -27.99 11.29 0.91
CA ALA A 97 -27.15 10.26 1.52
C ALA A 97 -27.50 10.08 3.00
N ARG A 98 -27.68 11.19 3.74
CA ARG A 98 -28.11 11.17 5.15
C ARG A 98 -29.45 10.44 5.34
N ARG A 99 -30.42 10.66 4.46
CA ARG A 99 -31.70 9.92 4.47
C ARG A 99 -31.51 8.43 4.18
N MET A 100 -30.70 8.07 3.17
CA MET A 100 -30.42 6.67 2.81
C MET A 100 -29.69 5.91 3.94
N MET A 101 -28.86 6.59 4.71
CA MET A 101 -28.20 6.04 5.91
C MET A 101 -29.16 5.86 7.10
N GLY A 102 -30.42 6.29 6.97
CA GLY A 102 -31.46 6.20 7.99
C GLY A 102 -31.51 7.38 8.96
N GLY A 103 -31.13 8.57 8.47
CA GLY A 103 -31.31 9.86 9.15
C GLY A 103 -30.18 10.24 10.12
N ASP A 104 -30.29 11.44 10.68
CA ASP A 104 -29.20 12.11 11.41
C ASP A 104 -28.68 11.29 12.60
N ARG A 105 -29.55 10.57 13.33
CA ARG A 105 -29.11 9.72 14.44
C ARG A 105 -28.13 8.63 14.00
N ARG A 106 -28.40 7.98 12.86
CA ARG A 106 -27.53 6.93 12.31
C ARG A 106 -26.26 7.54 11.72
N VAL A 107 -26.36 8.70 11.10
CA VAL A 107 -25.20 9.47 10.60
C VAL A 107 -24.28 9.83 11.76
N SER A 108 -24.79 10.36 12.87
CA SER A 108 -23.99 10.69 14.05
C SER A 108 -23.32 9.46 14.67
N ALA A 109 -24.02 8.33 14.78
CA ALA A 109 -23.43 7.08 15.28
C ALA A 109 -22.38 6.50 14.32
N TRP A 110 -22.56 6.64 13.00
CA TRP A 110 -21.55 6.27 12.02
C TRP A 110 -20.33 7.21 12.09
N ALA A 111 -20.55 8.52 12.25
CA ALA A 111 -19.50 9.52 12.37
C ALA A 111 -18.64 9.29 13.62
N ALA A 112 -19.27 9.00 14.76
CA ALA A 112 -18.57 8.61 15.98
C ALA A 112 -17.69 7.37 15.75
N ARG A 113 -18.21 6.35 15.07
CA ARG A 113 -17.42 5.16 14.70
C ARG A 113 -16.25 5.47 13.78
N GLN A 114 -16.40 6.35 12.78
CA GLN A 114 -15.27 6.73 11.94
C GLN A 114 -14.20 7.53 12.70
N ARG A 115 -14.60 8.37 13.66
CA ARG A 115 -13.65 9.12 14.51
C ARG A 115 -12.91 8.23 15.49
N ALA A 116 -13.54 7.13 15.94
CA ALA A 116 -12.95 6.16 16.84
C ALA A 116 -11.99 5.17 16.15
N LYS A 117 -11.84 5.23 14.82
CA LYS A 117 -10.90 4.36 14.11
C LYS A 117 -9.45 4.77 14.38
N ALA A 118 -8.58 3.78 14.55
CA ALA A 118 -7.16 3.98 14.57
C ALA A 118 -6.65 4.49 13.22
N LEU A 119 -5.59 5.30 13.25
CA LEU A 119 -4.77 5.57 12.09
C LEU A 119 -3.76 4.45 11.91
N HIS A 120 -3.46 4.15 10.65
CA HIS A 120 -2.52 3.11 10.27
C HIS A 120 -1.30 3.72 9.59
N VAL A 121 -0.13 3.46 10.14
CA VAL A 121 1.16 3.82 9.57
C VAL A 121 2.04 2.58 9.52
N GLY A 122 2.95 2.52 8.56
CA GLY A 122 3.80 1.34 8.35
C GLY A 122 5.21 1.70 7.93
N THR A 123 5.90 0.71 7.38
CA THR A 123 7.12 0.91 6.62
C THR A 123 6.85 1.70 5.34
N TYR A 124 7.90 2.22 4.70
CA TYR A 124 7.78 2.86 3.40
C TYR A 124 7.14 1.90 2.37
N GLU A 125 7.57 0.64 2.39
CA GLU A 125 7.08 -0.42 1.53
C GLU A 125 5.59 -0.67 1.72
N ALA A 126 5.13 -0.78 2.97
CA ALA A 126 3.71 -0.93 3.29
C ALA A 126 2.89 0.27 2.79
N ALA A 127 3.42 1.49 2.90
CA ALA A 127 2.75 2.69 2.41
C ALA A 127 2.63 2.70 0.88
N VAL A 128 3.70 2.39 0.14
CA VAL A 128 3.67 2.31 -1.33
C VAL A 128 2.76 1.19 -1.81
N HIS A 129 2.79 0.01 -1.18
CA HIS A 129 1.87 -1.07 -1.53
C HIS A 129 0.42 -0.65 -1.28
N ASN A 130 0.11 -0.06 -0.13
CA ASN A 130 -1.25 0.45 0.14
C ASN A 130 -1.73 1.42 -0.95
N MET A 131 -0.88 2.34 -1.41
CA MET A 131 -1.20 3.23 -2.55
C MET A 131 -1.58 2.44 -3.80
N LEU A 132 -0.74 1.50 -4.24
CA LEU A 132 -0.98 0.71 -5.46
C LEU A 132 -2.27 -0.12 -5.36
N ARG A 133 -2.51 -0.74 -4.20
CA ARG A 133 -3.75 -1.47 -3.90
C ARG A 133 -4.97 -0.56 -4.00
N ARG A 134 -4.90 0.67 -3.45
CA ARG A 134 -5.99 1.65 -3.50
C ARG A 134 -6.27 2.16 -4.91
N MET A 135 -5.23 2.41 -5.71
CA MET A 135 -5.40 2.81 -7.12
C MET A 135 -6.25 1.82 -7.92
N ARG A 136 -6.14 0.51 -7.62
CA ARG A 136 -6.99 -0.53 -8.23
C ARG A 136 -8.37 -0.63 -7.57
N ASN A 137 -8.42 -0.74 -6.25
CA ASN A 137 -9.62 -1.20 -5.55
C ASN A 137 -10.60 -0.08 -5.16
N GLN A 138 -10.16 1.19 -5.15
CA GLN A 138 -10.93 2.31 -4.59
C GLN A 138 -11.17 3.44 -5.59
N ALA A 139 -11.09 3.15 -6.89
CA ALA A 139 -11.25 4.12 -7.99
C ALA A 139 -10.26 5.33 -7.95
N ASP A 140 -9.28 5.32 -7.05
CA ASP A 140 -8.28 6.37 -6.86
C ASP A 140 -7.19 6.41 -7.96
N HIS A 141 -7.37 5.70 -9.07
CA HIS A 141 -6.36 5.56 -10.14
C HIS A 141 -5.81 6.89 -10.68
N SER A 142 -6.66 7.92 -10.76
CA SER A 142 -6.34 9.26 -11.24
C SER A 142 -6.17 10.29 -10.11
N SER A 143 -6.33 9.87 -8.85
CA SER A 143 -6.20 10.75 -7.70
C SER A 143 -4.74 11.13 -7.46
N GLN A 144 -4.50 12.37 -7.02
CA GLN A 144 -3.21 12.77 -6.48
C GLN A 144 -3.01 12.06 -5.13
N PHE A 145 -1.94 11.28 -5.01
CA PHE A 145 -1.52 10.72 -3.73
C PHE A 145 -0.46 11.59 -3.06
N TYR A 146 -0.39 11.49 -1.75
CA TYR A 146 0.62 12.12 -0.92
C TYR A 146 1.30 11.05 -0.08
N LEU A 147 2.63 11.09 -0.03
CA LEU A 147 3.42 10.32 0.92
C LEU A 147 3.60 11.17 2.18
N TYR A 148 3.26 10.59 3.32
CA TYR A 148 3.48 11.16 4.63
C TYR A 148 4.59 10.41 5.34
N ARG A 149 5.56 11.17 5.83
CA ARG A 149 6.51 10.71 6.85
C ARG A 149 6.02 11.20 8.21
N VAL A 150 5.76 10.27 9.10
CA VAL A 150 5.11 10.46 10.40
C VAL A 150 6.15 10.35 11.50
N HIS A 151 6.18 11.37 12.35
CA HIS A 151 7.00 11.44 13.54
C HIS A 151 6.11 11.31 14.76
N LEU A 152 6.37 10.33 15.61
CA LEU A 152 5.60 10.11 16.83
C LEU A 152 6.13 10.97 17.98
N LYS A 153 5.29 11.23 18.98
CA LYS A 153 5.74 11.90 20.21
C LYS A 153 6.74 10.99 20.94
N PRO A 154 7.85 11.51 21.48
CA PRO A 154 8.78 10.68 22.26
C PRO A 154 8.16 10.06 23.52
N SER A 155 7.07 10.65 24.01
CA SER A 155 6.36 10.23 25.23
C SER A 155 5.26 9.20 25.02
N ILE A 156 5.14 8.62 23.82
CA ILE A 156 4.08 7.63 23.55
C ILE A 156 4.25 6.38 24.44
N ALA A 157 3.13 5.83 24.88
CA ALA A 157 3.08 4.51 25.49
C ALA A 157 2.80 3.46 24.40
N VAL A 158 3.73 2.52 24.23
CA VAL A 158 3.61 1.42 23.28
C VAL A 158 2.97 0.22 23.97
N ARG A 159 2.04 -0.45 23.28
CA ARG A 159 1.47 -1.72 23.74
C ARG A 159 2.55 -2.79 23.79
N GLU A 160 2.60 -3.55 24.89
CA GLU A 160 3.46 -4.72 25.00
C GLU A 160 3.15 -5.76 23.89
N GLY A 161 4.22 -6.23 23.24
CA GLY A 161 4.13 -7.20 22.15
C GLY A 161 3.51 -6.62 20.87
N TRP A 162 3.10 -7.52 19.98
CA TRP A 162 2.50 -7.19 18.70
C TRP A 162 1.25 -8.04 18.46
N LEU A 163 0.35 -7.51 17.63
CA LEU A 163 -0.91 -8.14 17.27
C LEU A 163 -0.81 -8.81 15.90
N ILE A 164 -1.49 -9.94 15.74
CA ILE A 164 -1.84 -10.40 14.40
C ILE A 164 -2.83 -9.35 13.84
N ASP A 165 -2.66 -8.97 12.57
CA ASP A 165 -3.43 -7.90 11.89
C ASP A 165 -4.85 -7.75 12.45
N PRO A 166 -5.12 -6.66 13.22
CA PRO A 166 -6.35 -6.51 13.97
C PRO A 166 -7.51 -5.99 13.10
N SER A 167 -7.27 -5.78 11.80
CA SER A 167 -8.25 -5.21 10.88
C SER A 167 -9.48 -6.10 10.74
N ASP A 168 -10.67 -5.50 10.82
CA ASP A 168 -11.91 -6.20 10.54
C ASP A 168 -12.07 -6.52 9.03
N PHE A 169 -13.16 -7.19 8.66
CA PHE A 169 -13.45 -7.52 7.26
C PHE A 169 -13.57 -6.29 6.33
N THR A 170 -13.72 -5.08 6.89
CA THR A 170 -13.74 -3.81 6.15
C THR A 170 -12.38 -3.07 6.18
N GLY A 171 -11.36 -3.68 6.78
CA GLY A 171 -10.04 -3.08 6.96
C GLY A 171 -10.00 -2.01 8.05
N GLY A 172 -11.00 -1.94 8.93
CA GLY A 172 -11.08 -0.98 10.02
C GLY A 172 -10.56 -1.54 11.33
N VAL A 173 -9.92 -0.69 12.13
CA VAL A 173 -9.53 -1.01 13.50
C VAL A 173 -10.09 0.07 14.42
N VAL A 174 -10.85 -0.33 15.43
CA VAL A 174 -11.29 0.59 16.49
C VAL A 174 -10.10 0.84 17.42
N LEU A 175 -9.78 2.11 17.66
CA LEU A 175 -8.58 2.49 18.43
C LEU A 175 -8.58 1.85 19.81
N ASP A 176 -9.69 1.95 20.54
CA ASP A 176 -9.79 1.45 21.93
C ASP A 176 -9.69 -0.09 22.04
N GLU A 177 -9.92 -0.83 20.94
CA GLU A 177 -9.77 -2.29 20.92
C GLU A 177 -8.29 -2.72 20.85
N VAL A 178 -7.44 -1.88 20.25
CA VAL A 178 -6.01 -2.16 20.08
C VAL A 178 -5.12 -1.36 21.03
N CYS A 179 -5.55 -0.18 21.44
CA CYS A 179 -4.89 0.74 22.35
C CYS A 179 -5.78 0.95 23.59
N PRO A 180 -5.66 0.10 24.64
CA PRO A 180 -6.41 0.31 25.88
C PRO A 180 -5.99 1.61 26.58
N PRO A 181 -6.74 2.10 27.57
CA PRO A 181 -6.41 3.34 28.28
C PRO A 181 -4.96 3.35 28.79
N GLY A 182 -4.22 4.41 28.47
CA GLY A 182 -2.79 4.56 28.79
C GLY A 182 -1.83 3.96 27.76
N VAL A 183 -2.35 3.46 26.64
CA VAL A 183 -1.57 3.03 25.47
C VAL A 183 -1.91 3.93 24.29
N ASP A 184 -0.89 4.47 23.63
CA ASP A 184 -1.06 5.38 22.48
C ASP A 184 -0.94 4.64 21.14
N VAL A 185 -0.13 3.57 21.11
CA VAL A 185 0.29 2.88 19.89
C VAL A 185 0.30 1.36 20.08
N ALA A 186 -0.25 0.63 19.12
CA ALA A 186 -0.17 -0.82 19.04
C ALA A 186 0.55 -1.26 17.76
N ARG A 187 1.53 -2.16 17.90
CA ARG A 187 2.19 -2.82 16.77
C ARG A 187 1.33 -3.95 16.25
N TYR A 188 1.28 -4.12 14.95
CA TYR A 188 0.69 -5.30 14.33
C TYR A 188 1.54 -5.82 13.18
N LEU A 189 1.49 -7.13 13.01
CA LEU A 189 2.09 -7.83 11.89
C LEU A 189 1.26 -7.60 10.64
N ASN A 190 1.84 -6.93 9.65
CA ASN A 190 1.19 -6.68 8.37
C ASN A 190 1.23 -7.97 7.52
N TYR A 191 0.06 -8.41 7.05
CA TYR A 191 -0.08 -9.54 6.13
C TYR A 191 -0.44 -9.12 4.71
N HIS A 192 -0.94 -7.90 4.51
CA HIS A 192 -1.58 -7.49 3.27
C HIS A 192 -0.69 -6.59 2.41
N GLU A 193 -0.12 -5.53 2.98
CA GLU A 193 0.72 -4.58 2.26
C GLU A 193 2.22 -4.86 2.39
N ASP A 194 2.66 -5.46 3.49
CA ASP A 194 4.07 -5.79 3.65
C ASP A 194 4.21 -7.05 4.53
N PRO A 195 3.96 -8.24 3.96
CA PRO A 195 3.93 -9.48 4.72
C PRO A 195 5.16 -9.62 5.61
N GLY A 196 5.01 -9.72 6.93
CA GLY A 196 6.17 -9.86 7.83
C GLY A 196 6.76 -8.55 8.36
N GLY A 197 6.32 -7.41 7.83
CA GLY A 197 6.63 -6.10 8.37
C GLY A 197 5.75 -5.76 9.58
N LEU A 198 6.29 -4.95 10.49
CA LEU A 198 5.51 -4.34 11.56
C LEU A 198 4.96 -2.99 11.11
N SER A 199 3.65 -2.81 11.32
CA SER A 199 2.92 -1.55 11.18
C SER A 199 2.35 -1.13 12.53
N LEU A 200 1.84 0.10 12.63
CA LEU A 200 1.25 0.65 13.84
C LEU A 200 -0.20 1.05 13.62
N ALA A 201 -1.04 0.73 14.61
CA ALA A 201 -2.34 1.33 14.83
C ALA A 201 -2.21 2.35 15.97
N LEU A 202 -2.65 3.59 15.74
CA LEU A 202 -2.46 4.69 16.69
C LEU A 202 -3.56 5.75 16.63
N GLY A 203 -3.71 6.50 17.72
CA GLY A 203 -4.54 7.69 17.76
C GLY A 203 -3.83 8.91 17.15
N ARG A 204 -4.60 9.91 16.69
CA ARG A 204 -4.05 11.18 16.17
C ARG A 204 -3.09 11.83 17.16
N GLU A 205 -3.43 11.76 18.45
CA GLU A 205 -2.64 12.33 19.55
C GLU A 205 -1.26 11.69 19.74
N ALA A 206 -0.99 10.52 19.17
CA ALA A 206 0.34 9.90 19.21
C ALA A 206 1.33 10.57 18.24
N ILE A 207 0.83 11.31 17.24
CA ILE A 207 1.64 11.94 16.21
C ILE A 207 2.13 13.31 16.70
N ALA A 208 3.43 13.57 16.59
CA ALA A 208 4.02 14.87 16.87
C ALA A 208 3.99 15.78 15.65
N SER A 209 4.39 15.25 14.49
CA SER A 209 4.39 15.99 13.23
C SER A 209 4.37 15.05 12.03
N VAL A 210 4.04 15.61 10.87
CA VAL A 210 4.16 14.94 9.58
C VAL A 210 4.91 15.80 8.58
N GLN A 211 5.67 15.17 7.71
CA GLN A 211 6.18 15.75 6.45
C GLN A 211 5.40 15.14 5.30
N ARG A 212 5.22 15.91 4.23
CA ARG A 212 4.36 15.52 3.10
C ARG A 212 5.00 15.88 1.78
N VAL A 213 4.97 14.93 0.84
CA VAL A 213 5.25 15.18 -0.58
C VAL A 213 4.16 14.60 -1.46
N SER A 214 3.93 15.24 -2.61
CA SER A 214 3.04 14.69 -3.65
C SER A 214 3.75 13.54 -4.35
N ILE A 215 3.07 12.40 -4.49
CA ILE A 215 3.60 11.22 -5.20
C ILE A 215 2.66 10.81 -6.35
N PRO A 216 3.21 10.34 -7.49
CA PRO A 216 4.64 10.18 -7.74
C PRO A 216 5.32 11.54 -8.04
N LEU A 217 6.61 11.69 -7.73
CA LEU A 217 7.33 12.96 -7.86
C LEU A 217 7.43 13.42 -9.32
N PRO A 218 7.34 14.73 -9.62
CA PRO A 218 7.43 15.23 -10.99
C PRO A 218 8.74 14.88 -11.71
N ASP A 219 9.87 14.92 -11.01
CA ASP A 219 11.19 14.80 -11.62
C ASP A 219 11.84 13.41 -11.40
N ALA A 220 11.13 12.48 -10.75
CA ALA A 220 11.64 11.14 -10.45
C ALA A 220 11.24 10.13 -11.53
N TRP A 221 11.67 10.32 -12.78
CA TRP A 221 11.50 9.33 -13.83
C TRP A 221 12.83 8.89 -14.45
N ASP A 222 12.83 7.71 -15.04
CA ASP A 222 13.87 7.27 -15.96
C ASP A 222 13.61 7.90 -17.34
N ASP A 223 14.38 8.96 -17.64
CA ASP A 223 14.27 9.70 -18.89
C ASP A 223 14.64 8.84 -20.11
N HIS A 224 15.47 7.81 -19.94
CA HIS A 224 15.78 6.89 -21.03
C HIS A 224 14.60 5.97 -21.32
N TRP A 225 14.14 5.22 -20.32
CA TRP A 225 13.01 4.30 -20.48
C TRP A 225 11.73 5.01 -20.95
N ALA A 226 11.43 6.19 -20.38
CA ALA A 226 10.25 6.96 -20.77
C ALA A 226 10.34 7.44 -22.24
N ARG A 227 11.51 7.91 -22.71
CA ARG A 227 11.69 8.34 -24.10
C ARG A 227 11.57 7.19 -25.09
N GLU A 228 12.19 6.05 -24.82
CA GLU A 228 12.09 4.86 -25.68
C GLU A 228 10.64 4.36 -25.76
N THR A 229 9.97 4.30 -24.62
CA THR A 229 8.56 3.91 -24.51
C THR A 229 7.64 4.83 -25.31
N VAL A 230 7.82 6.14 -25.16
CA VAL A 230 7.04 7.14 -25.91
C VAL A 230 7.28 7.02 -27.41
N ALA A 231 8.53 6.86 -27.84
CA ALA A 231 8.88 6.69 -29.24
C ALA A 231 8.23 5.42 -29.84
N ALA A 232 8.30 4.30 -29.09
CA ALA A 232 7.70 3.04 -29.50
C ALA A 232 6.17 3.17 -29.66
N LEU A 233 5.48 3.73 -28.67
CA LEU A 233 4.02 3.95 -28.72
C LEU A 233 3.60 4.95 -29.80
N GLY A 234 4.37 6.02 -30.01
CA GLY A 234 4.12 7.01 -31.04
C GLY A 234 4.29 6.45 -32.46
N SER A 235 5.15 5.45 -32.64
CA SER A 235 5.31 4.74 -33.91
C SER A 235 4.21 3.71 -34.20
N ALA A 236 3.46 3.29 -33.17
CA ALA A 236 2.39 2.33 -33.30
C ALA A 236 1.07 2.99 -33.72
N SER A 237 0.32 2.29 -34.58
CA SER A 237 -1.01 2.71 -35.04
C SER A 237 -2.02 2.76 -33.88
N ASP A 238 -2.80 3.84 -33.82
CA ASP A 238 -3.98 3.98 -32.95
C ASP A 238 -5.28 3.54 -33.59
N ALA A 239 -5.27 3.20 -34.89
CA ALA A 239 -6.45 2.63 -35.53
C ALA A 239 -6.81 1.29 -34.86
N PRO A 240 -8.01 1.15 -34.27
CA PRO A 240 -8.42 -0.10 -33.65
C PRO A 240 -8.57 -1.20 -34.70
N VAL A 241 -8.03 -2.38 -34.42
CA VAL A 241 -8.19 -3.53 -35.31
C VAL A 241 -9.48 -4.27 -34.93
N PRO A 242 -10.40 -4.55 -35.88
CA PRO A 242 -11.61 -5.30 -35.59
C PRO A 242 -11.27 -6.70 -35.07
N THR A 243 -11.81 -7.06 -33.90
CA THR A 243 -11.66 -8.41 -33.36
C THR A 243 -12.45 -9.39 -34.23
N THR A 244 -11.76 -10.29 -34.95
CA THR A 244 -12.41 -11.31 -35.79
C THR A 244 -12.75 -12.57 -34.99
N GLY A 245 -13.88 -13.22 -35.30
CA GLY A 245 -14.31 -14.48 -34.68
C GLY A 245 -15.46 -14.37 -33.66
N ALA A 246 -15.95 -15.51 -33.17
CA ALA A 246 -17.15 -15.61 -32.31
C ALA A 246 -17.04 -14.85 -30.97
N LEU A 247 -15.82 -14.75 -30.42
CA LEU A 247 -15.51 -13.99 -29.21
C LEU A 247 -15.34 -12.48 -29.47
N GLY A 248 -15.17 -12.06 -30.73
CA GLY A 248 -14.98 -10.66 -31.11
C GLY A 248 -16.19 -9.76 -30.86
N ARG A 249 -17.39 -10.34 -30.66
CA ARG A 249 -18.59 -9.58 -30.26
C ARG A 249 -18.55 -9.10 -28.81
N PHE A 250 -17.70 -9.68 -27.97
CA PHE A 250 -17.64 -9.40 -26.53
C PHE A 250 -16.36 -8.67 -26.10
N LEU A 251 -15.38 -8.53 -26.99
CA LEU A 251 -14.11 -7.85 -26.72
C LEU A 251 -14.07 -6.51 -27.45
N PRO A 252 -13.81 -5.39 -26.74
CA PRO A 252 -13.63 -4.11 -27.40
C PRO A 252 -12.44 -4.19 -28.38
N PRO A 253 -12.53 -3.54 -29.56
CA PRO A 253 -11.39 -3.41 -30.48
C PRO A 253 -10.19 -2.79 -29.75
N SER A 254 -9.00 -3.32 -30.00
CA SER A 254 -7.74 -2.76 -29.47
C SER A 254 -6.89 -2.28 -30.63
N SER A 255 -6.30 -1.09 -30.50
CA SER A 255 -5.26 -0.64 -31.42
C SER A 255 -3.94 -1.37 -31.17
N PRO A 256 -3.05 -1.45 -32.17
CA PRO A 256 -1.67 -1.91 -31.99
C PRO A 256 -0.93 -1.11 -30.91
N ARG A 257 -1.16 0.21 -30.81
CA ARG A 257 -0.63 1.06 -29.75
C ARG A 257 -1.08 0.59 -28.37
N ALA A 258 -2.38 0.34 -28.19
CA ALA A 258 -2.90 -0.13 -26.90
C ALA A 258 -2.40 -1.53 -26.53
N ALA A 259 -2.18 -2.41 -27.51
CA ALA A 259 -1.56 -3.72 -27.28
C ALA A 259 -0.09 -3.57 -26.81
N LEU A 260 0.71 -2.78 -27.53
CA LEU A 260 2.10 -2.49 -27.15
C LEU A 260 2.21 -1.86 -25.77
N GLY A 261 1.33 -0.90 -25.44
CA GLY A 261 1.30 -0.27 -24.11
C GLY A 261 1.04 -1.27 -22.99
N ARG A 262 0.14 -2.25 -23.20
CA ARG A 262 -0.10 -3.33 -22.23
C ARG A 262 1.11 -4.25 -22.10
N GLU A 263 1.78 -4.60 -23.20
CA GLU A 263 3.01 -5.41 -23.18
C GLU A 263 4.13 -4.72 -22.39
N LEU A 264 4.35 -3.42 -22.62
CA LEU A 264 5.33 -2.62 -21.89
C LEU A 264 4.98 -2.51 -20.40
N ALA A 265 3.69 -2.31 -20.06
CA ALA A 265 3.21 -2.31 -18.68
C ALA A 265 3.48 -3.66 -17.98
N THR A 266 3.18 -4.77 -18.64
CA THR A 266 3.43 -6.12 -18.13
C THR A 266 4.92 -6.40 -17.96
N ALA A 267 5.75 -6.00 -18.93
CA ALA A 267 7.20 -6.16 -18.84
C ALA A 267 7.79 -5.37 -17.67
N LEU A 268 7.34 -4.13 -17.45
CA LEU A 268 7.77 -3.32 -16.32
C LEU A 268 7.26 -3.88 -14.99
N ALA A 269 6.00 -4.33 -14.94
CA ALA A 269 5.46 -5.00 -13.75
C ALA A 269 6.27 -6.27 -13.40
N GLY A 270 6.77 -7.01 -14.39
CA GLY A 270 7.66 -8.16 -14.15
C GLY A 270 8.94 -7.84 -13.37
N ARG A 271 9.38 -6.56 -13.37
CA ARG A 271 10.56 -6.08 -12.63
C ARG A 271 10.28 -5.75 -11.17
N VAL A 272 9.01 -5.62 -10.75
CA VAL A 272 8.67 -5.42 -9.33
C VAL A 272 8.50 -6.77 -8.61
N PRO A 273 8.64 -6.81 -7.27
CA PRO A 273 8.39 -8.02 -6.49
C PRO A 273 6.99 -8.60 -6.72
N ILE A 274 6.89 -9.93 -6.65
CA ILE A 274 5.70 -10.68 -7.10
C ILE A 274 4.39 -10.22 -6.44
N ASN A 275 4.43 -9.85 -5.16
CA ASN A 275 3.28 -9.36 -4.40
C ASN A 275 2.80 -7.96 -4.85
N LEU A 276 3.61 -7.22 -5.60
CA LEU A 276 3.27 -5.91 -6.16
C LEU A 276 2.88 -5.97 -7.63
N ARG A 277 3.24 -7.02 -8.37
CA ARG A 277 3.09 -7.10 -9.83
C ARG A 277 1.68 -6.80 -10.30
N ASP A 278 0.68 -7.42 -9.68
CA ASP A 278 -0.72 -7.25 -10.05
C ASP A 278 -1.23 -5.84 -9.74
N TRP A 279 -0.87 -5.28 -8.59
CA TRP A 279 -1.29 -3.94 -8.19
C TRP A 279 -0.63 -2.86 -9.05
N PHE A 280 0.68 -3.00 -9.26
CA PHE A 280 1.46 -2.12 -10.11
C PHE A 280 0.98 -2.18 -11.56
N GLY A 281 0.86 -3.39 -12.12
CA GLY A 281 0.39 -3.60 -13.49
C GLY A 281 -0.98 -2.98 -13.74
N TRP A 282 -1.91 -3.10 -12.78
CA TRP A 282 -3.18 -2.40 -12.85
C TRP A 282 -3.02 -0.88 -12.81
N ALA A 283 -2.20 -0.36 -11.90
CA ALA A 283 -1.97 1.07 -11.73
C ALA A 283 -1.37 1.73 -12.99
N VAL A 284 -0.61 0.97 -13.79
CA VAL A 284 0.07 1.45 -15.02
C VAL A 284 -0.51 0.89 -16.32
N THR A 285 -1.73 0.34 -16.29
CA THR A 285 -2.39 -0.16 -17.51
C THR A 285 -2.53 0.95 -18.55
N PHE A 286 -1.95 0.76 -19.75
CA PHE A 286 -2.21 1.61 -20.90
C PHE A 286 -3.58 1.30 -21.52
N ARG A 287 -4.42 2.31 -21.70
CA ARG A 287 -5.77 2.20 -22.26
C ARG A 287 -5.85 2.82 -23.65
N GLU A 288 -6.89 2.43 -24.38
CA GLU A 288 -7.17 3.01 -25.70
C GLU A 288 -7.39 4.52 -25.56
N GLY A 289 -6.69 5.32 -26.37
CA GLY A 289 -6.75 6.78 -26.33
C GLY A 289 -5.87 7.45 -25.27
N ASP A 290 -5.14 6.71 -24.44
CA ASP A 290 -4.16 7.30 -23.52
C ASP A 290 -3.06 8.04 -24.29
N ASP A 291 -2.63 9.19 -23.76
CA ASP A 291 -1.48 9.91 -24.28
C ASP A 291 -0.17 9.18 -23.91
N PRO A 292 0.66 8.78 -24.90
CA PRO A 292 1.90 8.05 -24.62
C PRO A 292 2.88 8.78 -23.71
N VAL A 293 2.96 10.11 -23.81
CA VAL A 293 3.90 10.93 -23.05
C VAL A 293 3.48 10.98 -21.59
N GLU A 294 2.22 11.32 -21.33
CA GLU A 294 1.66 11.34 -19.98
C GLU A 294 1.71 9.97 -19.33
N TRP A 295 1.32 8.92 -20.06
CA TRP A 295 1.36 7.55 -19.56
C TRP A 295 2.79 7.08 -19.25
N GLY A 296 3.73 7.26 -20.18
CA GLY A 296 5.12 6.81 -19.99
C GLY A 296 5.78 7.51 -18.80
N ARG A 297 5.57 8.82 -18.68
CA ARG A 297 6.04 9.61 -17.53
C ARG A 297 5.43 9.14 -16.21
N ARG A 298 4.10 9.02 -16.13
CA ARG A 298 3.42 8.57 -14.91
C ARG A 298 3.88 7.17 -14.49
N THR A 299 3.97 6.25 -15.44
CA THR A 299 4.40 4.87 -15.22
C THR A 299 5.82 4.79 -14.67
N SER A 300 6.75 5.53 -15.28
CA SER A 300 8.14 5.59 -14.80
C SER A 300 8.26 6.21 -13.40
N ARG A 301 7.49 7.26 -13.10
CA ARG A 301 7.50 7.88 -11.77
C ARG A 301 6.94 6.97 -10.69
N LEU A 302 5.88 6.20 -10.99
CA LEU A 302 5.35 5.19 -10.06
C LEU A 302 6.35 4.06 -9.82
N PHE A 303 7.04 3.62 -10.86
CA PHE A 303 8.08 2.59 -10.75
C PHE A 303 9.26 3.05 -9.88
N SER A 304 9.63 4.33 -10.00
CA SER A 304 10.73 4.92 -9.22
C SER A 304 10.49 4.93 -7.71
N LEU A 305 9.22 4.93 -7.25
CA LEU A 305 8.91 4.77 -5.82
C LEU A 305 9.33 3.41 -5.27
N ILE A 306 9.47 2.39 -6.12
CA ILE A 306 9.87 1.04 -5.73
C ILE A 306 11.37 0.84 -5.98
N GLU A 307 11.85 1.16 -7.17
CA GLU A 307 13.23 0.90 -7.58
C GLU A 307 14.23 1.91 -6.97
N ASN A 308 13.81 3.16 -6.77
CA ASN A 308 14.65 4.23 -6.26
C ASN A 308 13.92 5.10 -5.22
N PRO A 309 13.62 4.56 -4.03
CA PRO A 309 12.89 5.29 -2.98
C PRO A 309 13.62 6.54 -2.50
N GLY A 310 14.94 6.62 -2.71
CA GLY A 310 15.79 7.74 -2.27
C GLY A 310 15.32 9.10 -2.75
N GLY A 311 14.75 9.21 -3.96
CA GLY A 311 14.19 10.47 -4.45
C GLY A 311 13.01 10.97 -3.62
N ALA A 312 12.10 10.07 -3.24
CA ALA A 312 10.97 10.39 -2.37
C ALA A 312 11.41 10.76 -0.95
N LEU A 313 12.43 10.08 -0.42
CA LEU A 313 13.01 10.36 0.89
C LEU A 313 13.70 11.73 0.92
N ALA A 314 14.51 12.05 -0.10
CA ALA A 314 15.16 13.35 -0.21
C ALA A 314 14.14 14.50 -0.28
N ALA A 315 13.08 14.33 -1.07
CA ALA A 315 11.99 15.31 -1.12
C ALA A 315 11.28 15.46 0.24
N LEU A 316 11.15 14.38 1.02
CA LEU A 316 10.62 14.44 2.38
C LEU A 316 11.58 15.12 3.36
N ASP A 317 12.90 14.99 3.19
CA ASP A 317 13.92 15.68 4.00
C ASP A 317 13.86 17.20 3.84
N GLU A 318 13.50 17.67 2.65
CA GLU A 318 13.30 19.10 2.35
C GLU A 318 11.91 19.60 2.76
N ALA A 319 10.94 18.70 2.98
CA ALA A 319 9.57 19.07 3.30
C ALA A 319 9.43 19.60 4.73
N GLU A 320 8.61 20.64 4.88
CA GLU A 320 8.30 21.23 6.19
C GLU A 320 7.61 20.23 7.13
N HIS A 321 7.95 20.33 8.41
CA HIS A 321 7.26 19.61 9.47
C HIS A 321 5.96 20.33 9.83
N ARG A 322 4.83 19.67 9.62
CA ARG A 322 3.51 20.13 10.07
C ARG A 322 3.16 19.46 11.41
N PRO A 323 3.01 20.22 12.50
CA PRO A 323 2.47 19.70 13.75
C PRO A 323 1.04 19.18 13.56
N VAL A 324 0.68 18.12 14.31
CA VAL A 324 -0.66 17.53 14.32
C VAL A 324 -1.41 17.97 15.57
#